data_AF-A0A1T2KU86-F1
#
_entry.id   AF-A0A1T2KU86-F1
#
_cell.length_a   1.000
_cell.length_b   1.000
_cell.length_c   1.000
_cell.angle_alpha   90.00
_cell.angle_beta   90.00
_cell.angle_gamma   90.00
#
_symmetry.space_group_name_H-M   'P 1'
#
loop_
_entity.id
_entity.type
_entity.pdbx_description
1 polymer ?
#
loop_
_entity_poly.entity_id
_entity_poly.type
_entity_poly.pdbx_seq_one_letter_code
_entity_poly.pdbx_strand_id
1 'polypeptide(L)'
;MNINAGYFQLPTPSRVLRSIDRRRNPFCHRANATVRENSVEVRWTGRAEQALSQHSKPLVVEMQVYFTCVVKKRVLFYEQDKPQGTPVDERLNILFNVVESNSCDPVEFANNFPVKQVFSSPAANKMKPSALEIDYRNGS
;
A
#
# COMPACT_ATOMS: atom_id res chain seq x y z
N MET A 1 -10.67 14.56 48.71
CA MET A 1 -10.60 15.81 47.93
C MET A 1 -10.21 15.46 46.51
N ASN A 2 -11.14 15.67 45.57
CA ASN A 2 -11.06 15.27 44.17
C ASN A 2 -10.40 16.41 43.39
N ILE A 3 -9.27 16.14 42.73
CA ILE A 3 -8.58 17.13 41.90
C ILE A 3 -9.13 16.96 40.48
N ASN A 4 -10.04 17.85 40.10
CA ASN A 4 -10.64 17.88 38.78
C ASN A 4 -9.54 17.93 37.69
N ALA A 5 -9.59 16.99 36.75
CA ALA A 5 -8.76 16.98 35.56
C ALA A 5 -9.07 18.23 34.72
N GLY A 6 -8.22 19.25 34.85
CA GLY A 6 -8.40 20.55 34.25
C GLY A 6 -8.33 20.52 32.72
N TYR A 7 -9.26 21.25 32.09
CA TYR A 7 -9.49 21.45 30.66
C TYR A 7 -8.30 22.03 29.86
N PHE A 8 -7.17 22.31 30.51
CA PHE A 8 -5.98 22.94 29.95
C PHE A 8 -4.70 22.15 30.27
N GLN A 9 -4.69 20.84 30.03
CA GLN A 9 -3.42 20.11 29.99
C GLN A 9 -2.67 20.50 28.71
N LEU A 10 -1.68 21.37 28.87
CA LEU A 10 -0.72 21.68 27.82
C LEU A 10 -0.10 20.36 27.32
N PRO A 11 -0.05 20.13 26.00
CA PRO A 11 0.54 18.91 25.47
C PRO A 11 2.00 18.84 25.93
N THR A 12 2.39 17.70 26.50
CA THR A 12 3.77 17.45 26.92
C THR A 12 4.73 17.71 25.75
N PRO A 13 5.95 18.22 26.00
CA PRO A 13 6.91 18.54 24.95
C PRO A 13 7.20 17.38 23.99
N SER A 14 7.18 16.15 24.49
CA SER A 14 7.30 14.92 23.71
C SER A 14 6.16 14.71 22.70
N ARG A 15 4.94 15.16 23.03
CA ARG A 15 3.76 15.11 22.16
C ARG A 15 3.84 16.15 21.04
N VAL A 16 4.37 17.33 21.34
CA VAL A 16 4.62 18.40 20.35
C VAL A 16 5.72 18.00 19.36
N LEU A 17 6.83 17.48 19.85
CA LEU A 17 7.92 16.98 18.99
C LEU A 17 7.46 15.84 18.10
N ARG A 18 6.71 14.85 18.63
CA ARG A 18 6.13 13.78 17.81
C ARG A 18 5.16 14.27 16.74
N SER A 19 4.40 15.34 16.99
CA SER A 19 3.46 15.87 16.01
C SER A 19 4.16 16.67 14.91
N ILE A 20 5.28 17.33 15.21
CA ILE A 20 6.17 17.94 14.21
C ILE A 20 6.86 16.86 13.38
N ASP A 21 7.37 15.82 14.01
CA ASP A 21 8.08 14.72 13.34
C ASP A 21 7.13 13.91 12.45
N ARG A 22 5.89 13.67 12.89
CA ARG A 22 4.82 13.06 12.09
C ARG A 22 4.42 13.92 10.88
N ARG A 23 4.58 15.24 10.95
CA ARG A 23 4.41 16.13 9.79
C ARG A 23 5.60 16.08 8.82
N ARG A 24 6.81 15.86 9.32
CA ARG A 24 8.04 15.79 8.52
C ARG A 24 8.29 14.41 7.91
N ASN A 25 7.90 13.33 8.57
CA ASN A 25 8.02 11.95 8.08
C ASN A 25 6.69 11.20 8.31
N PRO A 26 5.75 11.29 7.35
CA PRO A 26 4.41 10.73 7.51
C PRO A 26 4.40 9.20 7.56
N PHE A 27 5.39 8.54 6.94
CA PHE A 27 5.53 7.08 6.85
C PHE A 27 6.29 6.52 8.05
N CYS A 28 5.67 6.58 9.23
CA CYS A 28 6.26 6.16 10.49
C CYS A 28 6.24 4.64 10.73
N HIS A 29 5.44 3.89 9.97
CA HIS A 29 5.41 2.44 10.01
C HIS A 29 6.15 1.86 8.81
N ARG A 30 6.86 0.75 9.02
CA ARG A 30 7.61 0.05 7.98
C ARG A 30 7.78 -1.43 8.29
N ALA A 31 7.82 -2.23 7.25
CA ALA A 31 8.11 -3.66 7.29
C ALA A 31 8.75 -4.09 5.96
N ASN A 32 9.44 -5.23 5.96
CA ASN A 32 9.96 -5.82 4.73
C ASN A 32 9.17 -7.09 4.41
N ALA A 33 8.84 -7.28 3.14
CA ALA A 33 8.20 -8.49 2.65
C ALA A 33 8.94 -9.02 1.43
N THR A 34 8.86 -10.34 1.21
CA THR A 34 9.53 -11.00 0.08
C THR A 34 8.51 -11.33 -1.01
N VAL A 35 8.62 -10.67 -2.15
CA VAL A 35 7.74 -10.90 -3.30
C VAL A 35 8.59 -11.37 -4.47
N ARG A 36 8.30 -12.56 -5.00
CA ARG A 36 9.07 -13.19 -6.09
C ARG A 36 10.58 -13.19 -5.79
N GLU A 37 10.96 -13.65 -4.60
CA GLU A 37 12.35 -13.73 -4.11
C GLU A 37 13.06 -12.38 -3.92
N ASN A 38 12.35 -11.26 -4.05
CA ASN A 38 12.90 -9.92 -3.85
C ASN A 38 12.34 -9.28 -2.58
N SER A 39 13.22 -8.65 -1.80
CA SER A 39 12.82 -7.87 -0.64
C SER A 39 12.21 -6.54 -1.08
N VAL A 40 11.05 -6.22 -0.54
CA VAL A 40 10.27 -5.01 -0.80
C VAL A 40 10.09 -4.28 0.53
N GLU A 41 10.51 -3.01 0.58
CA GLU A 41 10.23 -2.16 1.74
C GLU A 41 8.80 -1.64 1.66
N VAL A 42 7.98 -1.96 2.65
CA VAL A 42 6.61 -1.47 2.76
C VAL A 42 6.56 -0.43 3.85
N ARG A 43 6.07 0.76 3.54
CA ARG A 43 5.98 1.88 4.47
C ARG A 43 4.57 2.44 4.45
N TRP A 44 4.03 2.78 5.62
CA TRP A 44 2.70 3.37 5.69
C TRP A 44 2.57 4.44 6.77
N THR A 45 1.60 5.31 6.56
CA THR A 45 1.35 6.41 7.48
C THR A 45 0.58 5.97 8.71
N GLY A 46 0.65 6.77 9.78
CA GLY A 46 -0.16 6.50 10.97
C GLY A 46 -1.68 6.55 10.71
N ARG A 47 -2.13 7.22 9.65
CA ARG A 47 -3.54 7.20 9.21
C ARG A 47 -3.90 5.88 8.53
N ALA A 48 -3.00 5.38 7.69
CA ALA A 48 -3.14 4.06 7.09
C ALA A 48 -3.17 2.96 8.16
N GLU A 49 -2.32 3.05 9.19
CA GLU A 49 -2.35 2.12 10.32
C GLU A 49 -3.72 2.12 11.02
N GLN A 50 -4.28 3.30 11.28
CA GLN A 50 -5.60 3.42 11.89
C GLN A 50 -6.70 2.82 11.02
N ALA A 51 -6.65 3.02 9.70
CA ALA A 51 -7.59 2.40 8.77
C ALA A 51 -7.44 0.88 8.75
N LEU A 52 -6.21 0.36 8.59
CA LEU A 52 -5.90 -1.07 8.63
C LEU A 52 -6.40 -1.74 9.91
N SER A 53 -6.28 -1.08 11.06
CA SER A 53 -6.76 -1.60 12.35
C SER A 53 -8.29 -1.76 12.46
N GLN A 54 -9.05 -1.08 11.61
CA GLN A 54 -10.51 -1.15 11.59
C GLN A 54 -11.03 -2.31 10.73
N HIS A 55 -10.18 -2.89 9.87
CA HIS A 55 -10.56 -4.05 9.08
C HIS A 55 -10.49 -5.31 9.94
N SER A 56 -11.52 -6.15 9.83
CA SER A 56 -11.59 -7.46 10.49
C SER A 56 -10.77 -8.53 9.80
N LYS A 57 -10.30 -8.27 8.57
CA LYS A 57 -9.48 -9.15 7.74
C LYS A 57 -8.28 -8.40 7.18
N PRO A 58 -7.18 -9.09 6.84
CA PRO A 58 -6.02 -8.45 6.22
C PRO A 58 -6.38 -7.83 4.86
N LEU A 59 -5.93 -6.60 4.63
CA LEU A 59 -6.04 -5.91 3.35
C LEU A 59 -4.99 -6.45 2.38
N VAL A 60 -5.38 -6.79 1.14
CA VAL A 60 -4.44 -7.16 0.09
C VAL A 60 -4.17 -5.96 -0.81
N VAL A 61 -2.90 -5.57 -0.94
CA VAL A 61 -2.45 -4.52 -1.85
C VAL A 61 -1.74 -5.16 -3.03
N GLU A 62 -2.38 -5.10 -4.20
CA GLU A 62 -1.81 -5.62 -5.44
C GLU A 62 -1.17 -4.49 -6.25
N MET A 63 0.14 -4.62 -6.45
CA MET A 63 0.93 -3.79 -7.34
C MET A 63 0.95 -4.44 -8.73
N GLN A 64 0.55 -3.69 -9.75
CA GLN A 64 0.54 -4.15 -11.13
C GLN A 64 1.40 -3.27 -12.02
N VAL A 65 2.22 -3.91 -12.86
CA VAL A 65 2.90 -3.26 -13.98
C VAL A 65 2.27 -3.76 -15.27
N TYR A 66 1.60 -2.87 -15.98
CA TYR A 66 0.96 -3.14 -17.25
C TYR A 66 1.91 -2.84 -18.39
N PHE A 67 2.10 -3.84 -19.24
CA PHE A 67 2.70 -3.68 -20.55
C PHE A 67 1.59 -3.50 -21.57
N THR A 68 1.41 -2.24 -21.98
CA THR A 68 0.67 -1.86 -23.18
C THR A 68 1.65 -1.15 -24.13
N CYS A 69 1.17 -0.41 -25.11
CA CYS A 69 2.04 0.51 -25.87
C CYS A 69 2.85 1.48 -24.99
N VAL A 70 2.40 1.71 -23.76
CA VAL A 70 3.17 2.39 -22.71
C VAL A 70 3.15 1.55 -21.44
N VAL A 71 4.25 1.57 -20.68
CA VAL A 71 4.30 0.94 -19.35
C VAL A 71 3.47 1.76 -18.37
N LYS A 72 2.51 1.13 -17.68
CA LYS A 72 1.73 1.78 -16.63
C LYS A 72 1.83 1.03 -15.31
N LYS A 73 1.80 1.77 -14.21
CA LYS A 73 1.78 1.21 -12.84
C LYS A 73 0.40 1.43 -12.25
N ARG A 74 -0.11 0.43 -11.54
CA ARG A 74 -1.40 0.50 -10.84
C ARG A 74 -1.27 -0.16 -9.48
N VAL A 75 -2.02 0.34 -8.51
CA VAL A 75 -2.18 -0.29 -7.19
C VAL A 75 -3.66 -0.56 -6.98
N LEU A 76 -3.99 -1.75 -6.51
CA LEU A 76 -5.36 -2.19 -6.20
C LEU A 76 -5.43 -2.63 -4.75
N PHE A 77 -6.55 -2.35 -4.11
CA PHE A 77 -6.81 -2.69 -2.71
C PHE A 77 -8.00 -3.66 -2.65
N TYR A 78 -7.85 -4.76 -1.92
CA TYR A 78 -8.89 -5.76 -1.77
C TYR A 78 -9.14 -6.07 -0.29
N GLU A 79 -10.37 -5.86 0.15
CA GLU A 79 -10.81 -6.16 1.52
C GLU A 79 -11.32 -7.60 1.68
N GLN A 80 -11.86 -8.22 0.63
CA GLN A 80 -12.43 -9.58 0.65
C GLN A 80 -12.18 -10.35 -0.68
N ASP A 81 -12.06 -11.68 -0.56
CA ASP A 81 -12.09 -12.70 -1.63
C ASP A 81 -11.24 -12.44 -2.88
N LYS A 82 -9.97 -12.07 -2.68
CA LYS A 82 -9.01 -11.86 -3.77
C LYS A 82 -7.57 -12.27 -3.39
N PRO A 83 -6.63 -12.31 -4.36
CA PRO A 83 -5.59 -13.35 -4.43
C PRO A 83 -4.66 -13.41 -3.21
N GLN A 84 -4.19 -14.62 -2.89
CA GLN A 84 -3.18 -14.82 -1.85
C GLN A 84 -1.94 -13.97 -2.16
N GLY A 85 -1.67 -13.00 -1.28
CA GLY A 85 -0.46 -12.19 -1.28
C GLY A 85 0.56 -12.70 -0.27
N THR A 86 1.76 -12.16 -0.33
CA THR A 86 2.76 -12.34 0.73
C THR A 86 2.38 -11.47 1.93
N PRO A 87 2.36 -12.02 3.15
CA PRO A 87 2.12 -11.21 4.36
C PRO A 87 3.27 -10.23 4.59
N VAL A 88 2.90 -8.97 4.81
CA VAL A 88 3.78 -7.93 5.35
C VAL A 88 3.69 -7.94 6.88
N ASP A 89 2.47 -8.04 7.39
CA ASP A 89 2.14 -8.23 8.80
C ASP A 89 0.79 -8.96 8.95
N GLU A 90 0.20 -8.93 10.14
CA GLU A 90 -1.10 -9.58 10.43
C GLU A 90 -2.30 -8.94 9.70
N ARG A 91 -2.17 -7.73 9.17
CA ARG A 91 -3.27 -6.92 8.61
C ARG A 91 -3.05 -6.49 7.17
N LEU A 92 -1.85 -6.71 6.63
CA LEU A 92 -1.46 -6.27 5.31
C LEU A 92 -0.76 -7.39 4.55
N ASN A 93 -1.31 -7.72 3.40
CA ASN A 93 -0.71 -8.61 2.41
C ASN A 93 -0.36 -7.80 1.17
N ILE A 94 0.71 -8.17 0.48
CA ILE A 94 1.09 -7.56 -0.80
C ILE A 94 1.20 -8.59 -1.90
N LEU A 95 0.85 -8.19 -3.11
CA LEU A 95 1.00 -8.98 -4.32
C LEU A 95 1.64 -8.14 -5.41
N PHE A 96 2.45 -8.76 -6.27
CA PHE A 96 3.03 -8.10 -7.44
C PHE A 96 2.75 -8.92 -8.70
N ASN A 97 2.10 -8.28 -9.66
CA ASN A 97 1.80 -8.87 -10.96
C ASN A 97 2.31 -8.01 -12.11
N VAL A 98 2.86 -8.68 -13.11
CA VAL A 98 3.16 -8.08 -14.40
C VAL A 98 2.04 -8.50 -15.35
N VAL A 99 1.35 -7.54 -15.95
CA VAL A 99 0.12 -7.78 -16.70
C VAL A 99 0.28 -7.33 -18.15
N GLU A 100 -0.21 -8.12 -19.08
CA GLU A 100 -0.39 -7.72 -20.47
C GLU A 100 -1.81 -7.22 -20.72
N SER A 101 -1.96 -6.20 -21.57
CA SER A 101 -3.27 -5.82 -22.10
C SER A 101 -3.49 -6.39 -23.51
N ASN A 102 -4.76 -6.67 -23.84
CA ASN A 102 -5.15 -7.21 -25.15
C ASN A 102 -4.98 -6.23 -26.31
N SER A 103 -5.08 -4.93 -26.04
CA SER A 103 -5.12 -3.88 -27.05
C SER A 103 -4.17 -2.74 -26.70
N CYS A 104 -3.58 -2.15 -27.73
CA CYS A 104 -2.89 -0.87 -27.65
C CYS A 104 -3.92 0.26 -27.85
N ASP A 105 -4.94 0.32 -26.99
CA ASP A 105 -5.89 1.43 -27.00
C ASP A 105 -5.75 2.23 -25.69
N PRO A 106 -5.19 3.45 -25.75
CA PRO A 106 -5.04 4.31 -24.58
C PRO A 106 -6.36 4.69 -23.91
N VAL A 107 -7.45 4.81 -24.68
CA VAL A 107 -8.79 5.20 -24.22
C VAL A 107 -9.47 4.01 -23.55
N GLU A 108 -9.47 2.84 -24.19
CA GLU A 108 -10.00 1.60 -23.60
C GLU A 108 -9.26 1.25 -22.30
N PHE A 109 -7.93 1.41 -22.31
CA PHE A 109 -7.11 1.16 -21.13
C PHE A 109 -7.46 2.09 -19.96
N ALA A 110 -7.63 3.39 -20.23
CA ALA A 110 -7.94 4.36 -19.18
C ALA A 110 -9.26 4.05 -18.47
N ASN A 111 -10.22 3.47 -19.19
CA ASN A 111 -11.55 3.19 -18.67
C ASN A 111 -11.65 1.81 -18.01
N ASN A 112 -11.06 0.78 -18.61
CA ASN A 112 -11.42 -0.62 -18.26
C ASN A 112 -10.26 -1.45 -17.71
N PHE A 113 -9.00 -1.02 -17.85
CA PHE A 113 -7.81 -1.78 -17.47
C PHE A 113 -7.91 -3.29 -17.81
N PRO A 114 -8.15 -3.66 -19.09
CA PRO A 114 -8.42 -5.04 -19.44
C PRO A 114 -7.16 -5.90 -19.19
N VAL A 115 -7.24 -6.79 -18.20
CA VAL A 115 -6.22 -7.78 -17.86
C VAL A 115 -6.36 -8.96 -18.81
N LYS A 116 -5.37 -9.19 -19.69
CA LYS A 116 -5.36 -10.37 -20.56
C LYS A 116 -4.79 -11.58 -19.84
N GLN A 117 -3.57 -11.42 -19.31
CA GLN A 117 -2.81 -12.48 -18.66
C GLN A 117 -1.71 -11.89 -17.77
N VAL A 118 -1.28 -12.69 -16.78
CA VAL A 118 -0.08 -12.40 -16.00
C VAL A 118 1.14 -12.92 -16.76
N PHE A 119 2.10 -12.05 -17.04
CA PHE A 119 3.33 -12.44 -17.71
C PHE A 119 4.25 -13.23 -16.77
N SER A 120 4.78 -14.34 -17.29
CA SER A 120 5.79 -15.20 -16.65
C SER A 120 7.12 -15.23 -17.40
N SER A 121 7.31 -14.35 -18.40
CA SER A 121 8.56 -14.31 -19.18
C SER A 121 9.78 -13.97 -18.30
N PRO A 122 11.00 -14.39 -18.66
CA PRO A 122 12.20 -14.06 -17.89
C PRO A 122 12.40 -12.55 -17.69
N ALA A 123 12.03 -11.73 -18.67
CA ALA A 123 12.08 -10.27 -18.57
C ALA A 123 11.05 -9.73 -17.57
N ALA A 124 9.83 -10.28 -17.56
CA ALA A 124 8.81 -9.93 -16.58
C ALA A 124 9.21 -10.32 -15.16
N ASN A 125 9.88 -11.47 -14.99
CA ASN A 125 10.36 -11.92 -13.67
C ASN A 125 11.50 -11.07 -13.11
N LYS A 126 12.26 -10.37 -13.98
CA LYS A 126 13.26 -9.39 -13.54
C LYS A 126 12.63 -8.09 -13.04
N MET A 127 11.37 -7.83 -13.37
CA MET A 127 10.66 -6.66 -12.84
C MET A 127 10.24 -6.93 -11.41
N LYS A 128 10.67 -6.03 -10.53
CA LYS A 128 10.44 -6.14 -9.10
C LYS A 128 10.16 -4.77 -8.50
N PRO A 129 9.20 -4.67 -7.57
CA PRO A 129 9.06 -3.47 -6.76
C PRO A 129 10.23 -3.39 -5.77
N SER A 130 10.73 -2.19 -5.52
CA SER A 130 11.71 -1.93 -4.46
C SER A 130 11.05 -1.43 -3.18
N ALA A 131 9.97 -0.66 -3.31
CA ALA A 131 9.23 -0.10 -2.20
C ALA A 131 7.73 0.05 -2.53
N LEU A 132 6.92 0.00 -1.48
CA LEU A 132 5.49 0.31 -1.49
C LEU A 132 5.18 1.31 -0.38
N GLU A 133 4.67 2.48 -0.73
CA GLU A 133 4.28 3.52 0.22
C GLU A 133 2.76 3.68 0.25
N ILE A 134 2.14 3.52 1.43
CA ILE A 134 0.69 3.52 1.61
C ILE A 134 0.27 4.69 2.52
N ASP A 135 -0.64 5.52 2.03
CA ASP A 135 -1.26 6.60 2.81
C ASP A 135 -2.76 6.56 2.58
N TYR A 136 -3.53 6.63 3.66
CA TYR A 136 -4.98 6.58 3.59
C TYR A 136 -5.54 8.00 3.42
N ARG A 137 -6.26 8.23 2.31
CA ARG A 137 -6.88 9.53 1.98
C ARG A 137 -8.25 9.32 1.33
N ASN A 138 -9.24 10.11 1.73
CA ASN A 138 -10.57 10.12 1.11
C ASN A 138 -11.26 8.74 1.03
N GLY A 139 -10.99 7.84 1.99
CA GLY A 139 -11.64 6.53 2.05
C GLY A 139 -10.80 5.37 1.49
N SER A 140 -9.61 5.63 0.92
CA SER A 140 -8.69 4.60 0.39
C SER A 140 -7.23 4.99 0.51
#